data_AF-A0A926CKH9-F1
#
_entry.id   AF-A0A926CKH9-F1
#
_cell.length_a   1.000
_cell.length_b   1.000
_cell.length_c   1.000
_cell.angle_alpha   90.00
_cell.angle_beta   90.00
_cell.angle_gamma   90.00
#
_symmetry.space_group_name_H-M   'P 1'
#
loop_
_entity.id
_entity.type
_entity.pdbx_description
1 polymer ?
#
loop_
_entity_poly.entity_id
_entity_poly.type
_entity_poly.pdbx_seq_one_letter_code
_entity_poly.pdbx_strand_id
1 'polypeptide(L)' 'MSDTKPPLRCAIYTRKSTEEGLEQQFNSLHAQREAAEAFILSQRQAGWVVLPEGYDDGGFSGASIERPAMKKLLAQVEQ' A
#
# COMPACT_ATOMS: atom_id res chain seq x y z
N MET A 1 15.77 9.58 -29.95
CA MET A 1 14.46 9.83 -29.31
C MET A 1 14.28 8.73 -28.28
N SER A 2 14.47 9.04 -26.99
CA SER A 2 14.32 8.05 -25.92
C SER A 2 12.84 7.86 -25.61
N ASP A 3 12.33 6.67 -25.89
CA ASP A 3 10.98 6.25 -25.52
C ASP A 3 10.95 5.89 -24.04
N THR A 4 11.05 6.90 -23.18
CA THR A 4 10.90 6.71 -21.72
C THR A 4 9.42 6.69 -21.39
N LYS A 5 8.87 5.48 -21.26
CA LYS A 5 7.54 5.26 -20.68
C LYS A 5 7.41 5.99 -19.34
N PRO A 6 6.27 6.63 -19.05
CA PRO A 6 6.06 7.26 -17.74
C PRO A 6 6.15 6.21 -16.63
N PRO A 7 6.61 6.58 -15.42
CA PRO A 7 6.75 5.64 -14.31
C PRO A 7 5.41 5.06 -13.90
N LEU A 8 5.40 3.77 -13.59
CA LEU A 8 4.25 3.07 -13.04
C LEU A 8 4.19 3.33 -11.54
N ARG A 9 3.25 4.17 -11.13
CA ARG A 9 3.06 4.58 -9.73
C ARG A 9 2.28 3.51 -8.97
N CYS A 10 2.84 3.04 -7.86
CA CYS A 10 2.27 1.95 -7.05
C CYS A 10 1.86 2.47 -5.67
N ALA A 11 0.58 2.39 -5.34
CA ALA A 11 0.08 2.57 -3.98
C ALA A 11 0.10 1.21 -3.24
N ILE A 12 0.35 1.23 -1.93
CA ILE A 12 0.34 0.04 -1.08
C ILE A 12 -0.80 0.17 -0.08
N TYR A 13 -1.68 -0.83 -0.07
CA TYR A 13 -2.73 -0.98 0.93
C TYR A 13 -2.40 -2.16 1.85
N THR A 14 -2.43 -1.94 3.17
CA THR A 14 -2.25 -3.01 4.16
C THR A 14 -3.47 -3.10 5.08
N ARG A 15 -3.70 -4.31 5.62
CA ARG A 15 -4.81 -4.56 6.55
C ARG A 15 -4.45 -5.59 7.60
N LYS A 16 -5.01 -5.40 8.80
CA LYS A 16 -5.04 -6.40 9.87
C LYS A 16 -6.46 -6.47 10.43
N SER A 17 -6.97 -7.68 10.64
CA SER A 17 -8.35 -7.87 11.17
C SER A 17 -8.50 -7.63 12.66
N THR A 18 -7.39 -7.56 13.40
CA THR A 18 -7.39 -7.37 14.85
C THR A 18 -6.63 -6.12 15.23
N GLU A 19 -7.00 -5.55 16.37
CA GLU A 19 -6.29 -4.42 16.98
C GLU A 19 -5.07 -4.85 17.80
N GLU A 20 -4.96 -6.15 18.10
CA GLU A 20 -3.86 -6.74 18.86
C GLU A 20 -2.51 -6.34 18.28
N GLY A 21 -1.64 -5.70 19.05
CA GLY A 21 -0.28 -5.35 18.61
C GLY A 21 -0.23 -4.19 17.61
N LEU A 22 -1.31 -3.44 17.39
CA LEU A 22 -1.25 -2.22 16.57
C LEU A 22 -0.44 -1.11 17.25
N GLU A 23 -0.40 -1.11 18.58
CA GLU A 23 0.37 -0.17 19.41
C GLU A 23 1.89 -0.41 19.36
N GLN A 24 2.32 -1.57 18.86
CA GLN A 24 3.74 -1.89 18.73
C GLN A 24 4.40 -0.98 17.68
N GLN A 25 5.63 -0.55 17.98
CA GLN A 25 6.43 0.26 17.04
C GLN A 25 6.61 -0.42 15.68
N PHE A 26 6.62 -1.75 15.67
CA PHE A 26 6.61 -2.55 14.46
C PHE A 26 5.58 -3.66 14.60
N ASN A 27 4.73 -3.82 13.60
CA ASN A 27 3.65 -4.80 13.60
C ASN A 27 3.43 -5.36 12.19
N SER A 28 2.46 -6.25 12.01
CA SER A 28 2.25 -6.93 10.73
C SER A 28 1.81 -6.00 9.58
N LEU A 29 1.30 -4.79 9.83
CA LEU A 29 1.04 -3.80 8.77
C LEU A 29 2.37 -3.28 8.19
N HIS A 30 3.34 -2.98 9.06
CA HIS A 30 4.68 -2.56 8.66
C HIS A 30 5.39 -3.66 7.86
N ALA A 31 5.36 -4.91 8.35
CA ALA A 31 5.94 -6.04 7.63
C ALA A 31 5.31 -6.27 6.25
N GLN A 32 3.99 -6.11 6.13
CA GLN A 32 3.29 -6.16 4.83
C GLN A 32 3.75 -5.05 3.90
N ARG A 33 3.87 -3.82 4.42
CA ARG A 33 4.32 -2.67 3.64
C ARG A 33 5.75 -2.85 3.14
N GLU A 34 6.68 -3.23 4.02
CA GLU A 34 8.09 -3.46 3.64
C GLU A 34 8.21 -4.55 2.57
N ALA A 35 7.45 -5.65 2.69
CA ALA A 35 7.43 -6.69 1.68
C ALA A 35 6.94 -6.18 0.32
N ALA A 36 5.89 -5.36 0.30
CA ALA A 36 5.36 -4.75 -0.91
C ALA A 36 6.33 -3.72 -1.52
N GLU A 37 6.97 -2.88 -0.69
CA GLU A 37 7.99 -1.93 -1.11
C GLU A 37 9.19 -2.63 -1.74
N ALA A 38 9.68 -3.70 -1.11
CA ALA A 38 10.77 -4.52 -1.64
C ALA A 38 10.40 -5.16 -3.00
N PHE A 39 9.16 -5.64 -3.13
CA PHE A 39 8.66 -6.17 -4.39
C PHE A 39 8.62 -5.09 -5.49
N ILE A 40 8.04 -3.92 -5.21
CA ILE A 40 7.99 -2.79 -6.16
C ILE A 40 9.41 -2.35 -6.55
N LEU A 41 10.33 -2.27 -5.59
CA LEU A 41 11.73 -1.92 -5.83
C LEU A 41 12.42 -2.93 -6.76
N SER A 42 12.11 -4.22 -6.62
CA SER A 42 12.63 -5.25 -7.54
C SER A 42 12.19 -5.02 -9.00
N GLN A 43 11.05 -4.33 -9.20
CA GLN A 43 10.49 -3.98 -10.51
C GLN A 43 10.96 -2.60 -11.03
N ARG A 44 11.96 -1.97 -10.40
CA ARG A 44 12.48 -0.64 -10.82
C ARG A 44 12.88 -0.56 -12.31
N GLN A 45 13.36 -1.65 -12.89
CA GLN A 45 13.73 -1.71 -14.32
C GLN A 45 12.51 -1.64 -15.24
N ALA A 46 11.32 -2.02 -14.74
CA ALA A 46 10.05 -1.83 -15.42
C ALA A 46 9.43 -0.44 -15.14
N GLY A 47 10.18 0.46 -14.48
CA GLY A 47 9.74 1.82 -14.17
C GLY A 47 8.76 1.93 -13.01
N TRP A 48 8.66 0.91 -12.15
CA TRP A 48 7.77 0.93 -11.00
C TRP A 48 8.30 1.85 -9.90
N VAL A 49 7.42 2.65 -9.30
CA VAL A 49 7.76 3.62 -8.26
C VAL A 49 6.70 3.57 -7.16
N VAL A 50 7.14 3.35 -5.92
CA VAL A 50 6.23 3.38 -4.77
C VAL A 50 5.79 4.81 -4.45
N LEU A 51 4.52 4.97 -4.10
CA LEU A 51 4.01 6.23 -3.57
C LEU A 51 4.27 6.34 -2.06
N PRO A 52 4.62 7.54 -1.55
CA PRO A 52 4.91 7.74 -0.14
C PRO A 52 3.66 7.65 0.75
N GLU A 53 2.47 7.85 0.17
CA GLU A 53 1.21 7.80 0.90
C GLU A 53 0.94 6.40 1.47
N GLY A 54 0.50 6.38 2.74
CA GLY A 54 0.16 5.16 3.47
C GLY A 54 -1.34 4.88 3.44
N TYR A 55 -1.70 3.61 3.29
CA TYR A 55 -3.09 3.16 3.35
C TYR A 55 -3.20 1.91 4.21
N ASP A 56 -3.35 2.12 5.52
CA ASP A 56 -3.28 1.04 6.50
C ASP A 56 -4.58 0.97 7.31
N ASP A 57 -5.22 -0.21 7.31
CA ASP A 57 -6.44 -0.48 8.08
C ASP A 57 -6.18 -1.56 9.13
N GLY A 58 -5.89 -1.14 10.37
CA GLY A 58 -5.81 -2.02 11.54
C GLY A 58 -7.16 -2.21 12.24
N GLY A 59 -7.49 -3.42 12.67
CA GLY A 59 -8.78 -3.74 13.30
C GLY A 59 -9.96 -3.88 12.33
N PHE A 60 -9.70 -3.90 11.02
CA PHE A 60 -10.76 -3.97 10.01
C PHE A 60 -10.90 -5.37 9.41
N SER A 61 -12.13 -5.86 9.41
CA SER A 61 -12.52 -7.09 8.71
C SER A 61 -12.27 -6.99 7.20
N GLY A 62 -12.05 -8.14 6.55
CA GLY A 62 -11.96 -8.25 5.10
C GLY A 62 -13.31 -8.45 4.40
N ALA A 63 -14.43 -8.45 5.14
CA ALA A 63 -15.75 -8.78 4.62
C ALA A 63 -16.42 -7.64 3.84
N SER A 64 -15.91 -6.41 3.96
CA SER A 64 -16.43 -5.26 3.21
C SER A 64 -15.31 -4.32 2.77
N ILE A 65 -15.63 -3.43 1.83
CA ILE A 65 -14.77 -2.33 1.41
C ILE A 65 -14.95 -1.07 2.29
N GLU A 66 -15.81 -1.14 3.30
CA GLU A 66 -16.14 -0.05 4.23
C GLU A 66 -15.00 0.16 5.24
N ARG A 67 -13.83 0.56 4.74
CA ARG A 67 -12.61 0.71 5.52
C ARG A 67 -11.95 2.05 5.17
N PRO A 68 -11.54 2.86 6.16
CA PRO A 68 -11.08 4.22 5.93
C PRO A 68 -9.95 4.34 4.91
N ALA A 69 -8.88 3.56 5.05
CA ALA A 69 -7.74 3.65 4.16
C ALA A 69 -8.04 3.11 2.76
N MET A 70 -8.84 2.03 2.65
CA MET A 70 -9.30 1.53 1.36
C MET A 70 -10.13 2.58 0.60
N LYS A 71 -11.07 3.25 1.27
CA LYS A 71 -11.88 4.30 0.64
C LYS A 71 -11.02 5.47 0.16
N LYS A 72 -10.05 5.89 0.98
CA LYS A 72 -9.08 6.93 0.60
C LYS A 72 -8.29 6.52 -0.66
N LEU A 73 -7.83 5.28 -0.73
CA LEU A 73 -7.11 4.77 -1.90
C LEU A 73 -7.98 4.79 -3.17
N LEU A 74 -9.20 4.25 -3.09
CA LEU A 74 -10.12 4.22 -4.24
C LEU A 74 -10.42 5.63 -4.75
N ALA A 75 -10.70 6.57 -3.84
CA ALA A 75 -10.93 7.97 -4.20
C ALA A 75 -9.72 8.64 -4.87
N GLN A 76 -8.49 8.18 -4.60
CA GLN A 76 -7.28 8.68 -5.27
C GLN A 76 -7.07 8.03 -6.64
N VAL A 77 -7.55 6.80 -6.86
CA VAL A 77 -7.46 6.10 -8.15
C VAL A 77 -8.49 6.61 -9.15
N GLU A 78 -9.65 7.07 -8.67
CA GLU A 78 -10.76 7.58 -9.50
C GLU A 78 -10.57 9.02 -10.00
N GLN A 79 -9.48 9.71 -9.63
CA GLN A 79 -9.13 11.06 -10.09
C GLN A 79 -8.32 11.05 -11.38
#